data_AF-A0A927BBU8-F1
#
_entry.id   AF-A0A927BBU8-F1
#
_cell.length_a   1.000
_cell.length_b   1.000
_cell.length_c   1.000
_cell.angle_alpha   90.00
_cell.angle_beta   90.00
_cell.angle_gamma   90.00
#
_symmetry.space_group_name_H-M   'P 1'
#
loop_
_entity.id
_entity.type
_entity.pdbx_description
1 polymer ?
#
loop_
_entity_poly.entity_id
_entity_poly.type
_entity_poly.pdbx_seq_one_letter_code
_entity_poly.pdbx_strand_id
1 'polypeptide(L)'
;MLLSLAPASKEFIISDSTRNMALPKKGLRKITVNDCRYAWSVTGNDYVVHLSIVPLDNLGRLLTTEFGYHSKLTGKLHDTAGKVIGYSTKQQLIITPYIVRQVIQYALSKGWEPKEKGPQLHLPDIEGMIDLRLAHED
;
A
#
# COMPACT_ATOMS: atom_id res chain seq x y z
N MET A 1 57.46 19.18 23.53
CA MET A 1 56.14 18.90 24.16
C MET A 1 55.11 19.64 23.31
N LEU A 2 54.59 19.00 22.27
CA LEU A 2 53.74 19.62 21.26
C LEU A 2 52.28 19.17 21.46
N LEU A 3 51.39 20.15 21.66
CA LEU A 3 49.94 19.98 21.67
C LEU A 3 49.48 19.43 20.31
N SER A 4 48.65 18.38 20.33
CA SER A 4 47.84 17.98 19.17
C SER A 4 46.36 18.11 19.54
N LEU A 5 45.71 19.09 18.92
CA LEU A 5 44.25 19.23 18.88
C LEU A 5 43.67 18.12 18.00
N ALA A 6 42.72 17.34 18.53
CA ALA A 6 41.85 16.50 17.71
C ALA A 6 40.78 17.37 17.03
N PRO A 7 40.55 17.27 15.71
CA PRO A 7 39.47 18.00 15.05
C PRO A 7 38.11 17.31 15.23
N ALA A 8 37.09 18.17 15.28
CA ALA A 8 35.66 17.91 15.43
C ALA A 8 35.12 16.77 14.57
N SER A 9 34.25 15.97 15.20
CA SER A 9 33.35 15.00 14.57
C SER A 9 32.47 15.69 13.52
N LYS A 10 32.72 15.38 12.24
CA LYS A 10 31.84 15.77 11.14
C LYS A 10 30.55 14.98 11.23
N GLU A 11 29.45 15.69 11.47
CA GLU A 11 28.09 15.22 11.19
C GLU A 11 28.02 14.76 9.73
N PHE A 12 27.64 13.50 9.53
CA PHE A 12 27.45 12.94 8.21
C PHE A 12 26.10 13.44 7.67
N ILE A 13 26.14 14.57 6.96
CA ILE A 13 25.01 15.03 6.15
C ILE A 13 24.85 14.05 4.99
N ILE A 14 23.82 13.21 5.04
CA ILE A 14 23.34 12.50 3.85
C ILE A 14 22.45 13.47 3.08
N SER A 15 23.06 14.23 2.16
CA SER A 15 22.33 14.82 1.05
C SER A 15 22.65 14.05 -0.22
N ASP A 16 21.61 13.56 -0.87
CA ASP A 16 21.30 13.85 -2.27
C ASP A 16 20.84 12.63 -3.10
N SER A 17 19.61 12.79 -3.61
CA SER A 17 19.13 12.41 -4.94
C SER A 17 19.61 11.09 -5.54
N THR A 18 19.08 9.99 -5.01
CA THR A 18 18.57 8.95 -5.90
C THR A 18 17.10 9.29 -6.17
N ARG A 19 16.68 9.34 -7.44
CA ARG A 19 15.26 9.26 -7.81
C ARG A 19 14.75 7.88 -7.38
N ASN A 20 14.51 7.76 -6.09
CA ASN A 20 14.10 6.55 -5.46
C ASN A 20 12.60 6.45 -5.76
N MET A 21 12.17 5.32 -6.34
CA MET A 21 10.77 4.88 -6.35
C MET A 21 10.31 4.55 -4.91
N ALA A 22 10.65 5.42 -3.96
CA ALA A 22 10.39 5.25 -2.55
C ALA A 22 8.93 5.62 -2.32
N LEU A 23 8.13 4.59 -2.04
CA LEU A 23 6.77 4.77 -1.56
C LEU A 23 6.76 5.82 -0.43
N PRO A 24 5.79 6.74 -0.42
CA PRO A 24 5.71 7.78 0.60
C PRO A 24 5.72 7.16 2.01
N LYS A 25 6.59 7.66 2.88
CA LYS A 25 6.77 7.12 4.25
C LYS A 25 5.49 7.18 5.10
N LYS A 26 4.57 8.09 4.80
CA LYS A 26 3.29 8.26 5.50
C LYS A 26 2.27 7.27 4.93
N GLY A 27 1.72 6.41 5.79
CA GLY A 27 0.72 5.40 5.39
C GLY A 27 1.29 4.05 4.97
N LEU A 28 2.61 3.87 5.01
CA LEU A 28 3.27 2.61 4.73
C LEU A 28 3.17 1.67 5.96
N ARG A 29 2.47 0.56 5.81
CA ARG A 29 2.28 -0.48 6.82
C ARG A 29 3.20 -1.67 6.53
N LYS A 30 3.44 -2.54 7.52
CA LYS A 30 4.31 -3.71 7.37
C LYS A 30 3.53 -5.00 7.63
N ILE A 31 3.92 -6.09 6.97
CA ILE A 31 3.38 -7.43 7.18
C ILE A 31 4.46 -8.48 6.89
N THR A 32 4.40 -9.62 7.59
CA THR A 32 5.23 -10.80 7.30
C THR A 32 4.35 -11.91 6.73
N VAL A 33 4.74 -12.45 5.58
CA VAL A 33 4.08 -13.58 4.92
C VAL A 33 5.16 -14.54 4.46
N ASN A 34 5.07 -15.82 4.85
CA ASN A 34 6.04 -16.87 4.51
C ASN A 34 7.50 -16.43 4.75
N ASP A 35 7.78 -15.89 5.94
CA ASP A 35 9.09 -15.37 6.38
C ASP A 35 9.69 -14.23 5.53
N CYS A 36 8.93 -13.70 4.57
CA CYS A 36 9.31 -12.51 3.81
C CYS A 36 8.62 -11.28 4.40
N ARG A 37 9.38 -10.20 4.59
CA ARG A 37 8.84 -8.93 5.09
C ARG A 37 8.40 -8.07 3.91
N TYR A 38 7.21 -7.51 4.03
CA TYR A 38 6.65 -6.61 3.04
C TYR A 38 6.24 -5.30 3.69
N ALA A 39 6.31 -4.23 2.90
CA ALA A 39 5.65 -2.98 3.17
C ALA A 39 4.53 -2.76 2.17
N TRP A 40 3.42 -2.18 2.61
CA TRP A 40 2.27 -1.95 1.76
C TRP A 40 1.62 -0.61 2.05
N SER A 41 1.02 -0.04 1.01
CA SER A 41 0.31 1.24 1.08
C SER A 41 -0.97 1.16 0.28
N VAL A 42 -1.96 1.92 0.73
CA VAL A 42 -3.26 2.03 0.06
C VAL A 42 -3.47 3.47 -0.32
N THR A 43 -3.83 3.69 -1.58
CA THR A 43 -4.30 4.97 -2.09
C THR A 43 -5.67 4.77 -2.73
N GLY A 44 -6.42 5.84 -2.90
CA GLY A 44 -7.72 5.79 -3.52
C GLY A 44 -7.96 7.03 -4.38
N ASN A 45 -8.69 6.88 -5.47
CA ASN A 45 -9.18 7.96 -6.32
C ASN A 45 -10.71 7.82 -6.49
N ASP A 46 -11.35 8.60 -7.35
CA ASP A 46 -12.82 8.54 -7.46
C ASP A 46 -13.38 7.20 -8.01
N TYR A 47 -12.53 6.29 -8.46
CA TYR A 47 -12.94 5.05 -9.15
C TYR A 47 -12.50 3.77 -8.44
N VAL A 48 -11.26 3.72 -7.96
CA VAL A 48 -10.66 2.50 -7.39
C VAL A 48 -9.79 2.78 -6.16
N VAL A 49 -9.67 1.75 -5.32
CA VAL A 49 -8.69 1.66 -4.24
C VAL A 49 -7.48 0.91 -4.77
N HIS A 50 -6.33 1.59 -4.85
CA HIS A 50 -5.06 0.98 -5.26
C HIS A 50 -4.29 0.45 -4.05
N LEU A 51 -3.82 -0.78 -4.14
CA LEU A 51 -2.91 -1.40 -3.18
C LEU A 51 -1.55 -1.62 -3.83
N SER A 52 -0.50 -1.16 -3.16
CA SER A 52 0.89 -1.40 -3.53
C SER A 52 1.60 -2.17 -2.44
N ILE A 53 2.34 -3.23 -2.82
CA ILE A 53 3.09 -4.11 -1.91
C ILE A 53 4.52 -4.23 -2.41
N VAL A 54 5.47 -3.88 -1.55
CA VAL A 54 6.91 -3.95 -1.84
C VAL A 54 7.60 -4.89 -0.85
N PRO A 55 8.47 -5.80 -1.33
CA PRO A 55 9.36 -6.58 -0.47
C PRO A 55 10.37 -5.65 0.25
N LEU A 56 10.64 -5.90 1.53
CA LEU A 56 11.56 -5.08 2.35
C LEU A 56 12.97 -5.64 2.40
N ASP A 57 13.12 -6.96 2.29
CA ASP A 57 14.41 -7.64 2.45
C ASP A 57 15.31 -7.47 1.22
N ASN A 58 14.69 -7.23 0.06
CA ASN A 58 15.32 -6.83 -1.18
C ASN A 58 14.37 -5.85 -1.87
N LEU A 59 14.89 -4.80 -2.53
CA LEU A 59 14.10 -3.94 -3.43
C LEU A 59 13.70 -4.73 -4.68
N GLY A 60 12.90 -5.77 -4.47
CA GLY A 60 12.45 -6.70 -5.49
C GLY A 60 11.21 -6.18 -6.20
N ARG A 61 10.56 -7.10 -6.91
CA ARG A 61 9.46 -6.80 -7.81
C ARG A 61 8.24 -6.22 -7.06
N LEU A 62 7.82 -5.00 -7.42
CA LEU A 62 6.61 -4.37 -6.88
C LEU A 62 5.35 -5.14 -7.31
N LEU A 63 4.43 -5.36 -6.38
CA LEU A 63 3.11 -5.93 -6.62
C LEU A 63 2.04 -4.86 -6.44
N THR A 64 1.16 -4.69 -7.43
CA THR A 64 0.01 -3.78 -7.32
C THR A 64 -1.29 -4.46 -7.71
N THR A 65 -2.38 -3.99 -7.11
CA THR A 65 -3.74 -4.43 -7.43
C THR A 65 -4.73 -3.31 -7.15
N GLU A 66 -5.94 -3.46 -7.68
CA GLU A 66 -7.02 -2.49 -7.61
C GLU A 66 -8.27 -3.16 -7.05
N PHE A 67 -9.02 -2.40 -6.27
CA PHE A 67 -10.30 -2.81 -5.70
C PHE A 67 -11.36 -1.77 -5.99
N GLY A 68 -12.60 -2.21 -6.14
CA GLY A 68 -13.76 -1.34 -6.11
C GLY A 68 -13.95 -0.74 -4.72
N TYR A 69 -14.62 0.41 -4.64
CA TYR A 69 -14.91 1.06 -3.35
C TYR A 69 -15.92 0.30 -2.48
N HIS A 70 -16.68 -0.63 -3.08
CA HIS A 70 -17.84 -1.30 -2.48
C HIS A 70 -18.71 -0.30 -1.71
N SER A 71 -18.93 0.89 -2.30
CA SER A 71 -19.58 1.99 -1.60
C SER A 71 -21.08 1.77 -1.50
N LYS A 72 -21.68 2.18 -0.38
CA LYS A 72 -23.14 2.23 -0.21
C LYS A 72 -23.61 3.68 -0.24
N LEU A 73 -24.74 3.90 -0.88
CA LEU A 73 -25.45 5.16 -0.81
C LEU A 73 -25.93 5.37 0.63
N THR A 74 -25.50 6.46 1.26
CA THR A 74 -25.84 6.81 2.65
C THR A 74 -26.77 7.99 2.78
N GLY A 75 -27.02 8.73 1.71
CA GLY A 75 -28.00 9.82 1.73
C GLY A 75 -28.07 10.60 0.44
N LYS A 76 -29.05 11.52 0.40
CA LYS A 76 -29.19 12.52 -0.66
C LYS A 76 -28.75 13.86 -0.09
N LEU A 77 -28.02 14.62 -0.90
CA LEU A 77 -27.68 16.01 -0.60
C LEU A 77 -28.77 16.87 -1.23
N HIS A 78 -29.37 17.74 -0.42
CA HIS A 78 -30.41 18.67 -0.85
C HIS A 78 -29.86 20.10 -0.81
N ASP A 79 -30.26 20.94 -1.76
CA ASP A 79 -30.05 22.38 -1.66
C ASP A 79 -31.04 23.02 -0.66
N THR A 80 -30.92 24.33 -0.46
CA THR A 80 -31.78 25.12 0.44
C THR A 80 -33.25 25.13 0.01
N ALA A 81 -33.55 24.78 -1.25
CA ALA A 81 -34.90 24.65 -1.79
C ALA A 81 -35.44 23.20 -1.70
N GLY A 82 -34.67 22.27 -1.14
CA GLY A 82 -35.04 20.86 -1.01
C GLY A 82 -34.80 20.02 -2.25
N LYS A 83 -34.17 20.55 -3.32
CA LYS A 83 -33.84 19.79 -4.53
C LYS A 83 -32.61 18.92 -4.30
N VAL A 84 -32.66 17.67 -4.75
CA VAL A 84 -31.51 16.75 -4.70
C VAL A 84 -30.41 17.28 -5.64
N ILE A 85 -29.27 17.63 -5.06
CA ILE A 85 -28.07 18.11 -5.77
C ILE A 85 -26.92 17.11 -5.77
N GLY A 86 -27.06 16.02 -5.02
CA GLY A 86 -26.03 14.99 -4.99
C GLY A 86 -26.39 13.81 -4.11
N TYR A 87 -25.45 12.89 -4.01
CA TYR A 87 -25.56 11.66 -3.26
C TYR A 87 -24.37 11.54 -2.31
N SER A 88 -24.63 11.24 -1.04
CA SER A 88 -23.59 10.88 -0.10
C SER A 88 -23.37 9.38 -0.19
N THR A 89 -22.12 8.96 -0.35
CA THR A 89 -21.71 7.56 -0.34
C THR A 89 -20.73 7.32 0.81
N LYS A 90 -20.78 6.11 1.37
CA LYS A 90 -19.80 5.64 2.36
C LYS A 90 -19.04 4.46 1.78
N GLN A 91 -17.72 4.61 1.69
CA GLN A 91 -16.81 3.52 1.35
C GLN A 91 -16.92 2.41 2.41
N GLN A 92 -17.04 1.16 1.96
CA GLN A 92 -17.10 0.01 2.86
C GLN A 92 -15.84 -0.84 2.83
N LEU A 93 -15.08 -0.81 1.73
CA LEU A 93 -13.85 -1.58 1.65
C LEU A 93 -12.73 -0.92 2.46
N ILE A 94 -12.28 -1.64 3.48
CA ILE A 94 -11.07 -1.33 4.24
C ILE A 94 -10.05 -2.41 3.91
N ILE A 95 -8.93 -2.03 3.30
CA ILE A 95 -7.83 -2.97 3.05
C ILE A 95 -7.15 -3.29 4.39
N THR A 96 -7.33 -4.52 4.85
CA THR A 96 -6.77 -5.04 6.10
C THR A 96 -5.51 -5.86 5.85
N PRO A 97 -4.69 -6.14 6.89
CA PRO A 97 -3.58 -7.10 6.78
C PRO A 97 -4.02 -8.48 6.27
N TYR A 98 -5.26 -8.90 6.57
CA TYR A 98 -5.83 -10.16 6.08
C TYR A 98 -5.98 -10.17 4.57
N ILE A 99 -6.58 -9.11 4.00
CA ILE A 99 -6.69 -8.94 2.54
C ILE A 99 -5.29 -8.90 1.90
N VAL A 100 -4.36 -8.13 2.47
CA VAL A 100 -2.98 -8.02 1.95
C VAL A 100 -2.28 -9.38 1.94
N ARG A 101 -2.45 -10.19 2.99
CA ARG A 101 -1.89 -11.55 3.05
C ARG A 101 -2.41 -12.43 1.91
N GLN A 102 -3.72 -12.41 1.67
CA GLN A 102 -4.33 -13.19 0.60
C GLN A 102 -3.83 -12.75 -0.78
N VAL A 103 -3.70 -11.43 -1.01
CA VAL A 103 -3.13 -10.88 -2.26
C VAL A 103 -1.71 -11.39 -2.49
N ILE A 104 -0.85 -11.36 -1.45
CA ILE A 104 0.52 -11.88 -1.53
C ILE A 104 0.51 -13.38 -1.85
N GLN A 105 -0.28 -14.17 -1.13
CA GLN A 105 -0.35 -15.62 -1.34
C GLN A 105 -0.85 -15.97 -2.75
N TYR A 106 -1.86 -15.25 -3.24
CA TYR A 106 -2.36 -15.41 -4.60
C TYR A 106 -1.28 -15.05 -5.63
N ALA A 107 -0.58 -13.93 -5.48
CA ALA A 107 0.51 -13.54 -6.37
C ALA A 107 1.63 -14.60 -6.40
N LEU A 108 2.05 -15.11 -5.24
CA LEU A 108 3.03 -16.20 -5.14
C LEU A 108 2.56 -17.45 -5.90
N SER A 109 1.27 -17.82 -5.78
CA SER A 109 0.68 -18.95 -6.52
C SER A 109 0.67 -18.74 -8.05
N LYS A 110 0.75 -17.49 -8.51
CA LYS A 110 0.83 -17.11 -9.92
C LYS A 110 2.27 -16.92 -10.42
N GLY A 111 3.27 -17.33 -9.64
CA GLY A 111 4.68 -17.24 -10.01
C GLY A 111 5.27 -15.85 -9.79
N TRP A 112 4.68 -15.03 -8.92
CA TRP A 112 5.33 -13.80 -8.49
C TRP A 112 6.55 -14.13 -7.63
N GLU A 113 7.72 -13.64 -8.05
CA GLU A 113 8.96 -13.82 -7.31
C GLU A 113 9.38 -12.51 -6.62
N PRO A 114 9.11 -12.34 -5.31
CA PRO A 114 9.33 -11.07 -4.61
C PRO A 114 10.81 -10.72 -4.43
N LYS A 115 11.71 -11.70 -4.50
CA LYS A 115 13.16 -11.46 -4.33
C LYS A 115 13.85 -11.08 -5.62
N GLU A 116 13.23 -11.34 -6.76
CA GLU A 116 13.80 -11.00 -8.05
C GLU A 116 13.59 -9.53 -8.39
N LYS A 117 14.55 -8.97 -9.13
CA LYS A 117 14.37 -7.66 -9.76
C LYS A 117 13.59 -7.85 -11.05
N GLY A 118 12.57 -7.04 -11.28
CA GLY A 118 11.75 -7.15 -12.47
C GLY A 118 10.70 -6.05 -12.57
N PRO A 119 9.95 -6.01 -13.69
CA PRO A 119 8.87 -5.07 -13.87
C PRO A 119 7.78 -5.29 -12.82
N GLN A 120 7.02 -4.25 -12.47
CA GLN A 120 5.86 -4.39 -11.59
C GLN A 120 4.94 -5.54 -12.04
N LEU A 121 4.46 -6.35 -11.10
CA LEU A 121 3.35 -7.27 -11.34
C LEU A 121 2.05 -6.55 -10.97
N HIS A 122 1.13 -6.44 -11.92
CA HIS A 122 -0.20 -5.87 -11.70
C HIS A 122 -1.26 -6.97 -11.77
N LEU A 123 -2.15 -7.01 -10.78
CA LEU A 123 -3.27 -7.96 -10.69
C LEU A 123 -4.59 -7.16 -10.75
N PRO A 124 -5.22 -7.00 -11.95
CA PRO A 124 -6.35 -6.09 -12.16
C PRO A 124 -7.70 -6.61 -11.63
N ASP A 125 -7.83 -7.91 -11.36
CA ASP A 125 -9.10 -8.52 -10.91
C ASP A 125 -8.83 -9.58 -9.83
N ILE A 126 -8.64 -9.11 -8.60
CA ILE A 126 -8.36 -9.99 -7.45
C ILE A 126 -9.59 -10.23 -6.57
N GLU A 127 -10.66 -9.44 -6.72
CA GLU A 127 -11.82 -9.46 -5.84
C GLU A 127 -12.57 -10.80 -5.85
N GLY A 128 -12.59 -11.49 -6.98
CA GLY A 128 -13.16 -12.84 -7.09
C GLY A 128 -12.24 -13.96 -6.59
N MET A 129 -10.99 -13.65 -6.25
CA MET A 129 -9.94 -14.62 -5.92
C MET A 129 -9.55 -14.62 -4.43
N ILE A 130 -10.04 -13.64 -3.67
CA ILE A 130 -9.74 -13.48 -2.25
C ILE A 130 -11.00 -13.12 -1.45
N ASP A 131 -10.96 -13.35 -0.14
CA ASP A 131 -12.03 -12.95 0.76
C ASP A 131 -11.87 -11.50 1.22
N LEU A 132 -12.80 -10.63 0.81
CA LEU A 132 -12.82 -9.21 1.17
C LEU A 132 -13.51 -8.91 2.51
N ARG A 133 -14.00 -9.93 3.23
CA ARG A 133 -14.62 -9.72 4.55
C ARG A 133 -13.59 -9.21 5.55
N LEU A 134 -14.02 -8.33 6.45
CA LEU A 134 -13.24 -8.00 7.64
C LEU A 134 -13.03 -9.32 8.40
N ALA A 135 -11.78 -9.64 8.75
CA ALA A 135 -11.46 -10.89 9.44
C ALA A 135 -12.44 -11.08 10.61
N HIS A 136 -13.20 -12.17 10.58
CA HIS A 136 -13.92 -12.61 11.76
C HIS A 136 -12.85 -13.05 12.77
N GLU A 137 -12.86 -12.42 13.94
CA GLU A 137 -12.21 -13.00 15.12
C GLU A 137 -13.05 -14.22 15.51
N ASP A 138 -12.51 -15.42 15.29
CA ASP A 138 -12.98 -16.66 15.93
C ASP A 138 -12.44 -16.72 17.37
#